data_AF-A0A2E8J4Q0-F1
#
_entry.id   AF-A0A2E8J4Q0-F1
#
_cell.length_a   1.000
_cell.length_b   1.000
_cell.length_c   1.000
_cell.angle_alpha   90.00
_cell.angle_beta   90.00
_cell.angle_gamma   90.00
#
_symmetry.space_group_name_H-M   'P 1'
#
loop_
_entity.id
_entity.type
_entity.pdbx_description
1 polymer ?
#
loop_
_entity_poly.entity_id
_entity_poly.type
_entity_poly.pdbx_seq_one_letter_code
_entity_poly.pdbx_strand_id
1 'polypeptide(L)'
;MFKCLKNFFSSSRDEHFLKFVSVARQDEHIRAQLISILSQDAFNRKSSLNTWIRSMQFQQAPESFVHAATRLLEDDVADKALQLLSEAQEQLPQGNTQVKNG
;
A
#
# COMPACT_ATOMS: atom_id res chain seq x y z
N MET A 1 -5.54 -0.53 -18.22
CA MET A 1 -4.76 -0.04 -17.05
C MET A 1 -4.30 -1.18 -16.11
N PHE A 2 -4.05 -2.41 -16.61
CA PHE A 2 -3.61 -3.58 -15.80
C PHE A 2 -2.23 -4.15 -16.21
N LYS A 3 -1.56 -3.55 -17.20
CA LYS A 3 -0.40 -4.18 -17.86
C LYS A 3 0.88 -4.19 -17.00
N CYS A 4 1.06 -3.21 -16.10
CA CYS A 4 2.25 -3.13 -15.25
C CYS A 4 2.18 -4.04 -14.02
N LEU A 5 0.98 -4.31 -13.49
CA LEU A 5 0.79 -5.14 -12.29
C LEU A 5 1.10 -6.62 -12.55
N LYS A 6 0.70 -7.14 -13.72
CA LYS A 6 0.82 -8.56 -14.08
C LYS A 6 2.27 -8.99 -14.41
N ASN A 7 3.10 -8.07 -14.88
CA ASN A 7 4.49 -8.38 -15.21
C ASN A 7 5.43 -8.45 -14.00
N PHE A 8 5.04 -7.87 -12.86
CA PHE A 8 5.86 -7.87 -11.64
C PHE A 8 5.55 -9.01 -10.68
N PHE A 9 4.31 -9.48 -10.69
CA PHE A 9 3.78 -10.48 -9.78
C PHE A 9 3.37 -11.71 -10.59
N SER A 10 4.37 -12.52 -10.98
CA SER A 10 4.19 -13.68 -11.88
C SER A 10 3.84 -14.99 -11.17
N SER A 11 3.67 -14.99 -9.84
CA SER A 11 3.33 -16.22 -9.09
C SER A 11 1.86 -16.23 -8.68
N SER A 12 1.24 -17.42 -8.70
CA SER A 12 -0.15 -17.63 -8.24
C SER A 12 -0.39 -17.18 -6.79
N ARG A 13 0.68 -17.05 -5.98
CA ARG A 13 0.66 -16.48 -4.62
C ARG A 13 0.39 -14.98 -4.57
N ASP A 14 0.52 -14.29 -5.70
CA ASP A 14 0.38 -12.84 -5.76
C ASP A 14 -1.08 -12.41 -6.00
N GLU A 15 -2.00 -13.32 -6.34
CA GLU A 15 -3.39 -12.96 -6.63
C GLU A 15 -4.10 -12.31 -5.44
N HIS A 16 -3.91 -12.85 -4.23
CA HIS A 16 -4.48 -12.28 -3.00
C HIS A 16 -3.87 -10.91 -2.69
N PHE A 17 -2.57 -10.74 -2.93
CA PHE A 17 -1.88 -9.47 -2.75
C PHE A 17 -2.33 -8.43 -3.80
N LEU A 18 -2.48 -8.82 -5.06
CA LEU A 18 -2.99 -7.97 -6.13
C LEU A 18 -4.43 -7.54 -5.84
N LYS A 19 -5.26 -8.46 -5.32
CA LYS A 19 -6.62 -8.14 -4.89
C LYS A 19 -6.61 -7.17 -3.71
N PHE A 20 -5.72 -7.37 -2.74
CA PHE A 20 -5.52 -6.45 -1.62
C PHE A 20 -5.13 -5.04 -2.10
N VAL A 21 -4.11 -4.92 -2.96
CA VAL A 21 -3.68 -3.63 -3.52
C VAL A 21 -4.79 -3.00 -4.36
N SER A 22 -5.57 -3.80 -5.08
CA SER A 22 -6.73 -3.31 -5.85
C SER A 22 -7.82 -2.72 -4.94
N VAL A 23 -8.13 -3.39 -3.82
CA VAL A 23 -9.06 -2.87 -2.80
C VAL A 23 -8.52 -1.58 -2.19
N ALA A 24 -7.25 -1.58 -1.79
CA ALA A 24 -6.58 -0.39 -1.26
C ALA A 24 -6.52 0.78 -2.26
N ARG A 25 -6.63 0.54 -3.57
CA ARG A 25 -6.73 1.61 -4.57
C ARG A 25 -8.15 2.16 -4.76
N GLN A 26 -9.16 1.35 -4.47
CA GLN A 26 -10.57 1.72 -4.61
C GLN A 26 -11.09 2.46 -3.37
N ASP A 27 -10.56 2.12 -2.21
CA ASP A 27 -10.90 2.77 -0.94
C ASP A 27 -9.81 3.78 -0.55
N GLU A 28 -10.14 5.07 -0.63
CA GLU A 28 -9.21 6.16 -0.34
C GLU A 28 -8.73 6.15 1.13
N HIS A 29 -9.58 5.74 2.06
CA HIS A 29 -9.22 5.70 3.47
C HIS A 29 -8.18 4.60 3.74
N ILE A 30 -8.42 3.40 3.21
CA ILE A 30 -7.47 2.27 3.27
C ILE A 30 -6.16 2.65 2.57
N ARG A 31 -6.24 3.32 1.40
CA ARG A 31 -5.07 3.80 0.67
C ARG A 31 -4.21 4.74 1.51
N ALA A 32 -4.83 5.80 2.05
CA ALA A 32 -4.14 6.84 2.79
C ALA A 32 -3.49 6.27 4.06
N GLN A 33 -4.19 5.37 4.74
CA GLN A 33 -3.66 4.65 5.89
C GLN A 33 -2.44 3.78 5.49
N LEU A 34 -2.54 3.03 4.40
CA LEU A 34 -1.42 2.21 3.90
C LEU A 34 -0.21 3.07 3.50
N ILE A 35 -0.39 4.16 2.76
CA ILE A 35 0.71 5.07 2.41
C ILE A 35 1.36 5.64 3.67
N SER A 36 0.55 6.08 4.64
CA SER A 36 1.04 6.61 5.92
C SER A 36 1.89 5.59 6.68
N ILE A 37 1.49 4.32 6.68
CA ILE A 37 2.24 3.23 7.33
C ILE A 37 3.51 2.88 6.54
N LEU A 38 3.39 2.71 5.22
CA LEU A 38 4.48 2.24 4.35
C LEU A 38 5.58 3.29 4.14
N SER A 39 5.28 4.57 4.31
CA SER A 39 6.23 5.68 4.24
C SER A 39 7.08 5.87 5.50
N GLN A 40 6.80 5.12 6.57
CA GLN A 40 7.63 5.10 7.77
C GLN A 40 8.95 4.34 7.54
N ASP A 41 9.94 4.57 8.40
CA ASP A 41 11.15 3.73 8.43
C ASP A 41 10.81 2.27 8.76
N ALA A 42 11.72 1.35 8.45
CA ALA A 42 11.46 -0.09 8.55
C ALA A 42 11.00 -0.55 9.94
N PHE A 43 11.51 0.06 11.02
CA PHE A 43 11.10 -0.32 12.38
C PHE A 43 9.67 0.14 12.67
N ASN A 44 9.38 1.42 12.44
CA ASN A 44 8.07 2.00 12.67
C ASN A 44 7.01 1.39 11.75
N ARG A 45 7.33 1.19 10.46
CA ARG A 45 6.47 0.52 9.49
C ARG A 45 6.08 -0.88 9.95
N LYS A 46 7.04 -1.71 10.37
CA LYS A 46 6.76 -3.07 10.87
C LYS A 46 5.89 -3.04 12.12
N SER A 47 6.13 -2.11 13.04
CA SER A 47 5.30 -1.93 14.25
C SER A 47 3.85 -1.55 13.90
N SER A 48 3.68 -0.55 13.02
CA SER A 48 2.39 -0.06 12.56
C SER A 48 1.62 -1.11 11.76
N LEU A 49 2.30 -1.84 10.85
CA LEU A 49 1.70 -2.94 10.10
C LEU A 49 1.23 -4.06 11.02
N ASN A 50 2.04 -4.48 12.00
CA ASN A 50 1.63 -5.51 12.95
C ASN A 50 0.39 -5.09 13.74
N THR A 51 0.33 -3.83 14.18
CA THR A 51 -0.85 -3.27 14.87
C THR A 51 -2.08 -3.30 13.96
N TRP A 52 -1.92 -2.90 12.70
CA TRP A 52 -3.00 -2.86 11.72
C TRP A 52 -3.49 -4.27 11.35
N ILE A 53 -2.58 -5.22 11.13
CA ILE A 53 -2.88 -6.65 10.90
C ILE A 53 -3.69 -7.22 12.06
N ARG A 54 -3.28 -6.94 13.30
CA ARG A 54 -4.01 -7.40 14.48
C ARG A 54 -5.40 -6.78 14.59
N SER A 55 -5.54 -5.50 14.22
CA SER A 55 -6.85 -4.83 14.16
C SER A 55 -7.77 -5.50 13.12
N MET A 56 -7.25 -5.82 11.94
CA MET A 56 -8.01 -6.54 10.91
C MET A 56 -8.45 -7.94 11.37
N GLN A 57 -7.57 -8.67 12.06
CA GLN A 57 -7.92 -9.96 12.66
C GLN A 57 -9.04 -9.82 13.70
N PHE A 58 -8.98 -8.78 14.56
CA PHE A 58 -10.01 -8.50 15.54
C PHE A 58 -11.36 -8.15 14.89
N GLN A 59 -11.33 -7.45 13.76
CA GLN A 59 -12.51 -7.13 12.95
C GLN A 59 -13.01 -8.29 12.09
N GLN A 60 -12.43 -9.49 12.22
CA GLN A 60 -12.75 -10.68 11.42
C GLN A 60 -12.64 -10.44 9.90
N ALA A 61 -11.66 -9.64 9.49
CA ALA A 61 -11.34 -9.48 8.08
C ALA A 61 -11.01 -10.84 7.44
N PRO A 62 -11.26 -11.02 6.12
CA PRO A 62 -10.97 -12.27 5.44
C PRO A 62 -9.50 -12.67 5.63
N GLU A 63 -9.25 -13.95 5.94
CA GLU A 63 -7.91 -14.45 6.21
C GLU A 63 -6.93 -14.19 5.06
N SER A 64 -7.42 -14.32 3.82
CA SER A 64 -6.65 -13.97 2.61
C SER A 64 -6.22 -12.50 2.56
N PHE A 65 -7.02 -11.59 3.12
CA PHE A 65 -6.70 -10.17 3.20
C PHE A 65 -5.67 -9.88 4.28
N VAL A 66 -5.84 -10.49 5.45
CA VAL A 66 -4.86 -10.44 6.55
C VAL A 66 -3.51 -11.01 6.09
N HIS A 67 -3.52 -12.15 5.40
CA HIS A 67 -2.32 -12.80 4.86
C HIS A 67 -1.66 -11.96 3.75
N ALA A 68 -2.42 -11.24 2.94
CA ALA A 68 -1.84 -10.29 1.99
C ALA A 68 -1.15 -9.12 2.70
N ALA A 69 -1.73 -8.62 3.79
CA ALA A 69 -1.14 -7.53 4.57
C ALA A 69 0.15 -7.93 5.29
N THR A 70 0.30 -9.19 5.74
CA THR A 70 1.56 -9.65 6.34
C THR A 70 2.73 -9.61 5.36
N ARG A 71 2.48 -9.69 4.05
CA ARG A 71 3.52 -9.56 3.02
C ARG A 71 4.18 -8.19 3.01
N LEU A 72 3.46 -7.15 3.46
CA LEU A 72 3.99 -5.78 3.57
C LEU A 72 5.02 -5.65 4.70
N LEU A 73 5.18 -6.67 5.56
CA LEU A 73 6.26 -6.69 6.56
C LEU A 73 7.63 -6.91 5.91
N GLU A 74 7.67 -7.45 4.69
CA GLU A 74 8.89 -7.58 3.89
C GLU A 74 9.23 -6.23 3.26
N ASP A 75 10.46 -5.75 3.48
CA ASP A 75 10.86 -4.39 3.09
C ASP A 75 10.76 -4.17 1.57
N ASP A 76 11.20 -5.14 0.76
CA ASP A 76 11.09 -5.09 -0.71
C ASP A 76 9.64 -5.01 -1.21
N VAL A 77 8.72 -5.66 -0.50
CA VAL A 77 7.29 -5.69 -0.86
C VAL A 77 6.62 -4.40 -0.42
N ALA A 78 6.98 -3.89 0.75
CA ALA A 78 6.51 -2.60 1.27
C ALA A 78 6.85 -1.45 0.34
N ASP A 79 8.10 -1.37 -0.12
CA ASP A 79 8.57 -0.28 -0.97
C ASP A 79 7.86 -0.32 -2.34
N LYS A 80 7.68 -1.52 -2.91
CA LYS A 80 6.90 -1.71 -4.15
C LYS A 80 5.44 -1.35 -3.97
N ALA A 81 4.83 -1.73 -2.85
CA ALA A 81 3.44 -1.40 -2.56
C ALA A 81 3.25 0.11 -2.40
N LEU A 82 4.18 0.78 -1.71
CA LEU A 82 4.18 2.23 -1.57
C LEU A 82 4.27 2.91 -2.93
N GLN A 83 5.16 2.47 -3.81
CA GLN A 83 5.29 2.98 -5.16
C GLN A 83 3.96 2.84 -5.94
N LEU A 84 3.36 1.65 -5.93
CA LEU A 84 2.10 1.38 -6.65
C LEU A 84 0.91 2.21 -6.13
N LEU A 85 0.85 2.45 -4.82
CA LEU A 85 -0.21 3.23 -4.19
C LEU A 85 -0.01 4.73 -4.38
N SER A 86 1.25 5.19 -4.45
CA SER A 86 1.62 6.60 -4.68
C SER A 86 1.48 7.00 -6.15
N GLU A 87 1.85 6.14 -7.11
CA GLU A 87 1.62 6.36 -8.55
C GLU A 87 0.12 6.54 -8.87
N ALA A 88 -0.76 5.95 -8.07
CA ALA A 88 -2.21 6.16 -8.19
C ALA A 88 -2.67 7.58 -7.75
N GLN A 89 -1.84 8.33 -7.02
CA GLN A 89 -2.08 9.74 -6.67
C GLN A 89 -1.53 10.73 -7.70
N GLU A 90 -0.68 10.32 -8.63
CA GLU A 90 0.04 11.21 -9.56
C GLU A 90 -0.85 11.78 -10.69
N GLN A 91 -2.16 11.87 -10.45
CA GLN A 91 -3.11 12.70 -11.20
C GLN A 91 -3.53 13.98 -10.44
N LEU A 92 -2.95 14.26 -9.27
CA LEU A 92 -3.12 15.55 -8.60
C LEU A 92 -2.04 16.54 -9.07
N PRO A 93 -2.41 17.73 -9.57
CA PRO A 93 -1.45 18.70 -10.09
C PRO A 93 -0.52 19.15 -8.97
N GLN A 94 0.78 19.03 -9.23
CA GLN A 94 1.86 19.60 -8.43
C GLN A 94 1.56 21.08 -8.21
N GLY A 95 1.27 21.45 -6.95
CA GLY A 95 1.09 22.83 -6.52
C GLY A 95 2.38 23.60 -6.76
N ASN A 96 2.36 24.39 -7.81
CA ASN A 96 3.45 25.23 -8.26
C ASN A 96 3.58 26.44 -7.33
N THR A 97 4.17 26.29 -6.15
CA THR A 97 4.48 27.43 -5.28
C THR A 97 5.90 27.93 -5.56
N GLN A 98 6.05 28.57 -6.71
CA GLN A 98 7.14 29.50 -6.96
C GLN A 98 6.84 30.80 -6.20
N VAL A 99 7.26 30.90 -4.93
CA VAL A 99 7.32 32.20 -4.25
C VAL A 99 8.55 32.97 -4.76
N LYS A 100 8.33 33.75 -5.82
CA LYS A 100 9.12 34.97 -6.09
C LYS A 100 8.48 36.10 -5.29
N ASN A 101 9.19 36.65 -4.32
CA ASN A 101 9.03 38.00 -3.76
C ASN A 101 10.36 38.27 -3.02
N GLY A 102 11.07 39.37 -3.16
CA GLY A 102 10.81 40.68 -3.75
C GLY A 102 11.83 41.60 -3.09
#